data_AF-A0A4V0I3G2-F1
#
_entry.id   AF-A0A4V0I3G2-F1
#
_cell.length_a   1.000
_cell.length_b   1.000
_cell.length_c   1.000
_cell.angle_alpha   90.00
_cell.angle_beta   90.00
_cell.angle_gamma   90.00
#
_symmetry.space_group_name_H-M   'P 1'
#
loop_
_entity.id
_entity.type
_entity.pdbx_description
1 polymer ?
#
loop_
_entity_poly.entity_id
_entity_poly.type
_entity_poly.pdbx_seq_one_letter_code
_entity_poly.pdbx_strand_id
1 'polypeptide(L)'
;MELAEAKDRVKAIEGVLTDSPFVVFHTFVCQGRALRVALTERLRKSARKEGVWRSREMLATLKNAAYGFNDQHARSVGGRDGIFVMDRTFRPANEMMAKLFGRFLDKPGSGAEELATAVGVSLPELLPVRLVSHHLRLLGVLARKHDADWLILVDCDRSE
;
A
#
# COMPACT_ATOMS: atom_id res chain seq x y z
N MET A 1 2.07 -17.52 0.72
CA MET A 1 1.05 -17.15 1.72
C MET A 1 -0.32 -17.52 1.19
N GLU A 2 -1.06 -18.33 1.94
CA GLU A 2 -2.43 -18.73 1.60
C GLU A 2 -3.45 -17.64 1.96
N LEU A 3 -4.64 -17.69 1.35
CA LEU A 3 -5.69 -16.69 1.64
C LEU A 3 -6.17 -16.75 3.10
N ALA A 4 -6.27 -17.95 3.67
CA ALA A 4 -6.62 -18.14 5.08
C ALA A 4 -5.57 -17.51 6.01
N GLU A 5 -4.29 -17.76 5.74
CA GLU A 5 -3.17 -17.17 6.48
C GLU A 5 -3.20 -15.63 6.40
N ALA A 6 -3.44 -15.07 5.21
CA ALA A 6 -3.58 -13.64 5.03
C ALA A 6 -4.74 -13.07 5.86
N LYS A 7 -5.88 -13.76 5.89
CA LYS A 7 -7.06 -13.34 6.66
C LYS A 7 -6.76 -13.30 8.16
N ASP A 8 -6.12 -14.33 8.69
CA ASP A 8 -5.77 -14.43 10.11
C ASP A 8 -4.77 -13.36 10.51
N ARG A 9 -3.77 -13.07 9.66
CA ARG A 9 -2.83 -11.97 9.87
C ARG A 9 -3.50 -10.61 9.91
N VAL A 10 -4.41 -10.31 8.97
CA VAL A 10 -5.17 -9.04 9.00
C VAL A 10 -6.00 -8.93 10.26
N LYS A 11 -6.65 -10.02 10.69
CA LYS A 11 -7.43 -10.05 11.93
C LYS A 11 -6.56 -9.80 13.17
N ALA A 12 -5.36 -10.36 13.21
CA ALA A 12 -4.45 -10.22 14.35
C ALA A 12 -3.95 -8.78 14.54
N ILE A 13 -3.69 -8.05 13.45
CA ILE A 13 -3.19 -6.67 13.53
C ILE A 13 -4.31 -5.62 13.71
N GLU A 14 -5.57 -6.01 13.51
CA GLU A 14 -6.70 -5.08 13.43
C GLU A 14 -6.91 -4.24 14.70
N GLY A 15 -6.61 -4.81 15.87
CA GLY A 15 -6.76 -4.15 17.17
C GLY A 15 -5.67 -3.11 17.46
N VAL A 16 -4.49 -3.27 16.87
CA VAL A 16 -3.31 -2.42 17.13
C VAL A 16 -3.11 -1.32 16.09
N LEU A 17 -3.85 -1.35 14.97
CA LEU A 17 -3.76 -0.33 13.92
C LEU A 17 -4.08 1.08 14.43
N THR A 18 -4.94 1.22 15.44
CA THR A 18 -5.36 2.52 15.97
C THR A 18 -4.28 3.20 16.82
N ASP A 19 -3.34 2.43 17.38
CA ASP A 19 -2.31 2.91 18.32
C ASP A 19 -0.93 3.02 17.67
N SER A 20 -0.82 2.78 16.37
CA SER A 20 0.45 2.77 15.64
C SER A 20 0.31 3.47 14.28
N PRO A 21 1.35 4.17 13.79
CA PRO A 21 1.30 4.83 12.48
C PRO A 21 1.06 3.83 11.35
N PHE A 22 1.61 2.63 11.49
CA PHE A 22 1.34 1.45 10.67
C PHE A 22 1.72 0.19 11.44
N VAL A 23 1.21 -0.96 11.01
CA VAL A 23 1.53 -2.27 11.58
C VAL A 23 1.95 -3.21 10.46
N VAL A 24 3.09 -3.88 10.65
CA VAL A 24 3.60 -4.86 9.67
C VAL A 24 2.64 -6.03 9.58
N PHE A 25 2.09 -6.23 8.39
CA PHE A 25 1.24 -7.36 8.05
C PHE A 25 2.09 -8.61 7.74
N HIS A 26 3.08 -8.45 6.88
CA HIS A 26 3.98 -9.53 6.49
C HIS A 26 5.28 -8.98 5.88
N THR A 27 6.34 -9.79 5.90
CA THR A 27 7.59 -9.50 5.18
C THR A 27 7.78 -10.55 4.09
N PHE A 28 7.78 -10.12 2.84
CA PHE A 28 8.10 -10.98 1.70
C PHE A 28 9.59 -10.90 1.39
N VAL A 29 10.16 -11.99 0.87
CA VAL A 29 11.51 -11.96 0.28
C VAL A 29 11.34 -12.02 -1.23
N CYS A 30 11.66 -10.93 -1.91
CA CYS A 30 11.51 -10.76 -3.34
C CYS A 30 12.88 -10.48 -3.94
N GLN A 31 13.36 -11.33 -4.85
CA GLN A 31 14.66 -11.14 -5.53
C GLN A 31 15.84 -10.94 -4.56
N GLY A 32 15.84 -11.64 -3.42
CA GLY A 32 16.87 -11.54 -2.39
C GLY A 32 16.74 -10.32 -1.48
N ARG A 33 15.69 -9.51 -1.62
CA ARG A 33 15.43 -8.30 -0.82
C ARG A 33 14.16 -8.45 0.00
N ALA A 34 14.19 -7.99 1.25
CA ALA A 34 13.02 -7.98 2.11
C ALA A 34 12.07 -6.83 1.73
N LEU A 35 10.79 -7.15 1.53
CA LEU A 35 9.70 -6.21 1.35
C LEU A 35 8.73 -6.32 2.53
N ARG A 36 8.77 -5.35 3.44
CA ARG A 36 7.88 -5.24 4.59
C ARG A 36 6.59 -4.56 4.14
N VAL A 37 5.48 -5.28 4.21
CA VAL A 37 4.15 -4.77 3.90
C VAL A 37 3.48 -4.38 5.20
N ALA A 38 3.07 -3.13 5.33
CA ALA A 38 2.41 -2.60 6.51
C ALA A 38 1.05 -1.98 6.15
N LEU A 39 0.09 -2.12 7.07
CA LEU A 39 -1.24 -1.53 6.94
C LEU A 39 -1.40 -0.40 7.95
N THR A 40 -2.27 0.55 7.62
CA THR A 40 -2.59 1.71 8.47
C THR A 40 -4.05 1.68 8.93
N GLU A 41 -4.36 2.39 10.00
CA GLU A 41 -5.75 2.63 10.40
C GLU A 41 -6.55 3.34 9.30
N ARG A 42 -5.89 4.23 8.54
CA ARG A 42 -6.50 4.94 7.41
C ARG A 42 -7.00 3.96 6.35
N LEU A 43 -6.16 3.00 5.95
CA LEU A 43 -6.55 1.94 5.03
C LEU A 43 -7.72 1.12 5.58
N ARG A 44 -7.67 0.75 6.88
CA ARG A 44 -8.77 0.00 7.50
C ARG A 44 -10.09 0.74 7.37
N LYS A 45 -10.11 2.03 7.69
CA LYS A 45 -11.31 2.88 7.60
C LYS A 45 -11.82 2.98 6.16
N SER A 46 -10.95 3.24 5.19
CA SER A 46 -11.39 3.36 3.79
C SER A 46 -11.84 2.02 3.21
N ALA A 47 -11.10 0.94 3.43
CA ALA A 47 -11.48 -0.40 2.99
C ALA A 47 -12.79 -0.90 3.62
N ARG A 48 -13.06 -0.54 4.88
CA ARG A 48 -14.36 -0.83 5.51
C ARG A 48 -15.49 -0.04 4.87
N LYS A 49 -15.28 1.25 4.60
CA LYS A 49 -16.25 2.11 3.90
C LYS A 49 -16.59 1.58 2.50
N GLU A 50 -15.58 1.08 1.79
CA GLU A 50 -15.73 0.49 0.45
C GLU A 50 -16.23 -0.97 0.47
N GLY A 51 -16.42 -1.57 1.65
CA GLY A 51 -16.91 -2.94 1.81
C GLY A 51 -15.88 -4.03 1.45
N VAL A 52 -14.60 -3.69 1.32
CA VAL A 52 -13.53 -4.61 0.89
C VAL A 52 -12.60 -5.06 2.03
N TRP A 53 -12.78 -4.55 3.25
CA TRP A 53 -11.93 -4.95 4.38
C TRP A 53 -12.05 -6.45 4.70
N ARG A 54 -10.92 -7.17 4.62
CA ARG A 54 -10.83 -8.65 4.75
C ARG A 54 -11.62 -9.42 3.69
N SER A 55 -12.03 -8.78 2.59
CA SER A 55 -12.65 -9.46 1.46
C SER A 55 -11.64 -10.33 0.72
N ARG A 56 -12.12 -11.24 -0.14
CA ARG A 56 -11.25 -12.10 -0.95
C ARG A 56 -10.33 -11.27 -1.86
N GLU A 57 -10.86 -10.21 -2.44
CA GLU A 57 -10.15 -9.29 -3.33
C GLU A 57 -9.03 -8.56 -2.58
N MET A 58 -9.30 -8.01 -1.39
CA MET A 58 -8.27 -7.36 -0.57
C MET A 58 -7.15 -8.32 -0.19
N LEU A 59 -7.50 -9.53 0.26
CA LEU A 59 -6.51 -10.52 0.65
C LEU A 59 -5.70 -11.02 -0.56
N ALA A 60 -6.32 -11.18 -1.72
CA ALA A 60 -5.63 -11.49 -2.97
C ALA A 60 -4.67 -10.35 -3.37
N THR A 61 -5.10 -9.09 -3.29
CA THR A 61 -4.24 -7.94 -3.55
C THR A 61 -3.05 -7.88 -2.60
N LEU A 62 -3.23 -8.14 -1.30
CA LEU A 62 -2.12 -8.19 -0.34
C LEU A 62 -1.10 -9.28 -0.68
N LYS A 63 -1.56 -10.43 -1.16
CA LYS A 63 -0.68 -11.52 -1.61
C LYS A 63 0.18 -11.11 -2.82
N ASN A 64 -0.34 -10.26 -3.70
CA ASN A 64 0.40 -9.78 -4.87
C ASN A 64 1.63 -8.93 -4.51
N ALA A 65 1.77 -8.49 -3.25
CA ALA A 65 3.01 -7.91 -2.78
C ALA A 65 4.20 -8.89 -2.88
N ALA A 66 3.96 -10.20 -2.91
CA ALA A 66 4.98 -11.22 -3.14
C ALA A 66 5.67 -11.11 -4.50
N TYR A 67 5.05 -10.46 -5.50
CA TYR A 67 5.72 -10.17 -6.77
C TYR A 67 6.89 -9.18 -6.60
N GLY A 68 6.91 -8.43 -5.50
CA GLY A 68 7.92 -7.43 -5.23
C GLY A 68 7.75 -6.17 -6.08
N PHE A 69 8.61 -5.19 -5.81
CA PHE A 69 8.72 -4.00 -6.63
C PHE A 69 9.84 -4.19 -7.66
N ASN A 70 9.55 -3.93 -8.94
CA ASN A 70 10.52 -4.05 -10.02
C ASN A 70 10.89 -2.66 -10.55
N ASP A 71 12.13 -2.22 -10.32
CA ASP A 71 12.61 -0.92 -10.76
C ASP A 71 12.59 -0.75 -12.30
N GLN A 72 12.84 -1.83 -13.06
CA GLN A 72 12.84 -1.81 -14.53
C GLN A 72 11.43 -1.69 -15.12
N HIS A 73 10.42 -2.09 -14.35
CA HIS A 73 9.00 -2.02 -14.71
C HIS A 73 8.19 -1.30 -13.64
N ALA A 74 8.77 -0.23 -13.06
CA ALA A 74 8.17 0.52 -11.97
C ALA A 74 6.82 1.16 -12.34
N ARG A 75 6.56 1.34 -13.65
CA ARG A 75 5.32 1.87 -14.19
C ARG A 75 4.59 0.76 -14.96
N SER A 76 3.31 0.54 -14.66
CA SER A 76 2.45 -0.26 -15.52
C SER A 76 1.42 0.59 -16.24
N VAL A 77 1.43 0.49 -17.57
CA VAL A 77 0.43 1.04 -18.50
C VAL A 77 -0.82 0.15 -18.64
N GLY A 78 -0.83 -1.06 -18.05
CA GLY A 78 -1.92 -2.03 -18.18
C GLY A 78 -2.21 -2.86 -16.91
N GLY A 79 -3.30 -3.63 -16.93
CA GLY A 79 -3.89 -4.40 -15.81
C GLY A 79 -3.07 -5.60 -15.31
N ARG A 80 -1.76 -5.43 -15.18
CA ARG A 80 -0.87 -6.40 -14.54
C ARG A 80 -0.97 -6.28 -13.03
N ASP A 81 -0.85 -7.43 -12.36
CA ASP A 81 -0.73 -7.52 -10.92
C ASP A 81 0.69 -7.13 -10.49
N GLY A 82 0.80 -6.51 -9.31
CA GLY A 82 2.09 -6.09 -8.75
C GLY A 82 2.09 -4.71 -8.12
N ILE A 83 3.28 -4.20 -7.80
CA ILE A 83 3.51 -2.89 -7.19
C ILE A 83 4.00 -1.92 -8.25
N PHE A 84 3.28 -0.82 -8.45
CA PHE A 84 3.62 0.17 -9.47
C PHE A 84 3.64 1.57 -8.88
N VAL A 85 4.68 2.33 -9.21
CA VAL A 85 4.80 3.75 -8.88
C VAL A 85 3.74 4.54 -9.65
N MET A 86 3.18 5.52 -8.94
CA MET A 86 2.28 6.51 -9.47
C MET A 86 3.00 7.85 -9.51
N ASP A 87 2.80 8.60 -10.58
CA ASP A 87 3.31 9.95 -10.71
C ASP A 87 2.16 10.95 -10.90
N ARG A 88 2.45 12.23 -10.62
CA ARG A 88 1.51 13.36 -10.74
C ARG A 88 1.11 13.67 -12.19
N THR A 89 1.79 13.05 -13.15
CA THR A 89 1.58 13.27 -14.58
C THR A 89 0.54 12.32 -15.18
N PHE A 90 0.04 11.35 -14.40
CA PHE A 90 -1.08 10.52 -14.85
C PHE A 90 -2.28 11.41 -15.24
N ARG A 91 -2.75 11.24 -16.47
CA ARG A 91 -3.89 11.94 -17.06
C ARG A 91 -4.86 10.91 -17.68
N PRO A 92 -6.18 11.07 -17.49
CA PRO A 92 -6.84 12.07 -16.67
C PRO A 92 -6.56 11.87 -15.17
N ALA A 93 -6.60 12.95 -14.39
CA ALA A 93 -6.57 12.83 -12.93
C ALA A 93 -7.83 12.05 -12.51
N ASN A 94 -7.62 10.92 -11.85
CA ASN A 94 -8.69 10.05 -11.39
C ASN A 94 -8.77 10.03 -9.86
N GLU A 95 -9.74 9.31 -9.33
CA GLU A 95 -9.98 9.25 -7.88
C GLU A 95 -8.77 8.72 -7.09
N MET A 96 -7.96 7.81 -7.67
CA MET A 96 -6.72 7.35 -7.02
C MET A 96 -5.74 8.50 -6.80
N MET A 97 -5.57 9.37 -7.80
CA MET A 97 -4.69 10.53 -7.70
C MET A 97 -5.17 11.49 -6.60
N ALA A 98 -6.48 11.74 -6.54
CA ALA A 98 -7.07 12.57 -5.50
C ALA A 98 -6.88 11.96 -4.10
N LYS A 99 -7.09 10.64 -3.94
CA LYS A 99 -6.91 9.92 -2.68
C LYS A 99 -5.46 9.95 -2.18
N LEU A 100 -4.50 9.63 -3.05
CA LEU A 100 -3.10 9.46 -2.65
C LEU A 100 -2.33 10.78 -2.59
N PHE A 101 -2.45 11.64 -3.61
CA PHE A 101 -1.74 12.91 -3.62
C PHE A 101 -2.52 13.97 -2.83
N GLY A 102 -3.71 14.33 -3.29
CA GLY A 102 -4.47 15.45 -2.70
C GLY A 102 -4.94 15.22 -1.27
N ARG A 103 -5.37 14.01 -0.90
CA ARG A 103 -5.94 13.72 0.44
C ARG A 103 -4.94 13.10 1.41
N PHE A 104 -3.76 12.71 0.96
CA PHE A 104 -2.73 12.10 1.79
C PHE A 104 -1.41 12.84 1.69
N LEU A 105 -0.64 12.70 0.61
CA LEU A 105 0.72 13.26 0.53
C LEU A 105 0.77 14.80 0.62
N ASP A 106 -0.19 15.51 0.02
CA ASP A 106 -0.20 16.97 -0.07
C ASP A 106 -1.03 17.64 1.04
N LYS A 107 -1.75 16.85 1.85
CA LYS A 107 -2.64 17.37 2.89
C LYS A 107 -1.92 17.39 4.24
N PRO A 108 -1.72 18.57 4.87
CA PRO A 108 -1.20 18.65 6.22
C PRO A 108 -2.06 17.87 7.23
N GLY A 109 -1.42 17.18 8.18
CA GLY A 109 -2.11 16.37 9.19
C GLY A 109 -2.82 15.13 8.65
N SER A 110 -2.41 14.63 7.47
CA SER A 110 -3.00 13.43 6.87
C SER A 110 -2.46 12.10 7.42
N GLY A 111 -1.36 12.14 8.18
CA GLY A 111 -0.57 10.97 8.59
C GLY A 111 0.70 10.72 7.75
N ALA A 112 0.93 11.47 6.66
CA ALA A 112 2.03 11.19 5.74
C ALA A 112 3.42 11.54 6.30
N GLU A 113 3.53 12.66 7.02
CA GLU A 113 4.77 13.09 7.67
C GLU A 113 5.14 12.18 8.84
N GLU A 114 4.14 11.77 9.62
CA GLU A 114 4.29 10.84 10.73
C GLU A 114 4.74 9.46 10.22
N LEU A 115 4.19 9.00 9.10
CA LEU A 115 4.60 7.76 8.44
C LEU A 115 6.06 7.85 7.94
N ALA A 116 6.43 8.94 7.26
CA ALA A 116 7.79 9.16 6.79
C ALA A 116 8.80 9.13 7.95
N THR A 117 8.47 9.84 9.03
CA THR A 117 9.26 9.86 10.27
C THR A 117 9.39 8.47 10.87
N ALA A 118 8.30 7.72 10.98
CA ALA A 118 8.29 6.39 11.58
C ALA A 118 9.09 5.35 10.79
N VAL A 119 9.17 5.48 9.45
CA VAL A 119 10.02 4.62 8.61
C VAL A 119 11.46 5.15 8.48
N GLY A 120 11.71 6.38 8.92
CA GLY A 120 13.03 7.03 8.96
C GLY A 120 13.47 7.56 7.60
N VAL A 121 12.56 8.17 6.84
CA VAL A 121 12.84 8.87 5.57
C VAL A 121 12.12 10.22 5.56
N SER A 122 12.49 11.12 4.66
CA SER A 122 11.74 12.35 4.43
C SER A 122 10.48 12.11 3.58
N LEU A 123 9.46 12.95 3.74
CA LEU A 123 8.22 12.84 2.98
C LEU A 123 8.45 12.77 1.44
N PRO A 124 9.36 13.57 0.83
CA PRO A 124 9.65 13.48 -0.61
C PRO A 124 10.28 12.15 -1.07
N GLU A 125 10.89 11.38 -0.17
CA GLU A 125 11.47 10.07 -0.48
C GLU A 125 10.43 8.95 -0.52
N LEU A 126 9.20 9.22 -0.06
CA LEU A 126 8.09 8.27 -0.16
C LEU A 126 7.60 8.18 -1.61
N LEU A 127 7.82 7.04 -2.24
CA LEU A 127 7.36 6.78 -3.60
C LEU A 127 5.86 6.45 -3.57
N PRO A 128 4.98 7.23 -4.20
CA PRO A 128 3.56 6.91 -4.28
C PRO A 128 3.37 5.64 -5.11
N VAL A 129 2.64 4.65 -4.61
CA VAL A 129 2.46 3.36 -5.28
C VAL A 129 1.03 2.86 -5.22
N ARG A 130 0.70 1.98 -6.17
CA ARG A 130 -0.47 1.11 -6.14
C ARG A 130 -0.02 -0.35 -6.15
N LEU A 131 -0.61 -1.14 -5.27
CA LEU A 131 -0.57 -2.59 -5.29
C LEU A 131 -1.85 -3.08 -5.97
N VAL A 132 -1.70 -3.76 -7.08
CA VAL A 132 -2.80 -4.11 -8.00
C VAL A 132 -3.11 -5.59 -7.93
N SER A 133 -4.40 -5.90 -7.83
CA SER A 133 -4.99 -7.14 -8.33
C SER A 133 -6.05 -6.82 -9.37
N HIS A 134 -6.50 -7.86 -10.06
CA HIS A 134 -7.55 -7.79 -11.08
C HIS A 134 -8.82 -7.01 -10.67
N HIS A 135 -9.19 -7.00 -9.37
CA HIS A 135 -10.45 -6.39 -8.90
C HIS A 135 -10.26 -5.21 -7.93
N LEU A 136 -9.04 -4.98 -7.44
CA LEU A 136 -8.79 -3.99 -6.39
C LEU A 136 -7.38 -3.44 -6.45
N ARG A 137 -7.28 -2.12 -6.24
CA ARG A 137 -6.02 -1.41 -6.07
C ARG A 137 -5.91 -0.94 -4.62
N LEU A 138 -4.84 -1.35 -3.95
CA LEU A 138 -4.46 -0.78 -2.66
C LEU A 138 -3.45 0.33 -2.91
N LEU A 139 -3.70 1.51 -2.38
CA LEU A 139 -2.87 2.70 -2.55
C LEU A 139 -1.96 2.85 -1.34
N GLY A 140 -0.74 3.29 -1.57
CA GLY A 140 0.27 3.36 -0.53
C GLY A 140 1.48 4.16 -0.92
N VAL A 141 2.50 4.05 -0.08
CA VAL A 141 3.83 4.59 -0.32
C VAL A 141 4.87 3.49 -0.19
N LEU A 142 5.95 3.60 -0.94
CA LEU A 142 7.10 2.73 -0.89
C LEU A 142 8.31 3.54 -0.41
N ALA A 143 8.91 3.12 0.70
CA ALA A 143 10.21 3.64 1.15
C ALA A 143 11.29 2.60 0.85
N ARG A 144 12.33 3.01 0.12
CA ARG A 144 13.44 2.15 -0.31
C ARG A 144 14.63 2.36 0.63
N LYS A 145 14.86 1.47 1.60
CA LYS A 145 15.99 1.59 2.55
C LYS A 145 17.10 0.62 2.21
N HIS A 146 18.31 0.83 2.69
CA HIS A 146 19.43 -0.07 2.40
C HIS A 146 19.12 -1.55 2.74
N ASP A 147 18.50 -1.80 3.89
CA ASP A 147 18.22 -3.13 4.45
C ASP A 147 16.93 -3.78 3.95
N ALA A 148 15.89 -2.99 3.71
CA ALA A 148 14.58 -3.49 3.28
C ALA A 148 13.76 -2.40 2.58
N ASP A 149 12.83 -2.85 1.74
CA ASP A 149 11.77 -1.99 1.22
C ASP A 149 10.55 -2.03 2.16
N TRP A 150 9.87 -0.89 2.27
CA TRP A 150 8.66 -0.75 3.07
C TRP A 150 7.50 -0.31 2.19
N LEU A 151 6.56 -1.21 1.96
CA LEU A 151 5.28 -0.90 1.32
C LEU A 151 4.25 -0.61 2.41
N ILE A 152 3.83 0.63 2.55
CA ILE A 152 2.88 1.06 3.57
C ILE A 152 1.58 1.47 2.89
N LEU A 153 0.52 0.70 3.13
CA LEU A 153 -0.77 0.85 2.46
C LEU A 153 -1.69 1.77 3.27
N VAL A 154 -2.27 2.77 2.59
CA VAL A 154 -2.97 3.91 3.21
C VAL A 154 -4.40 4.09 2.72
N ASP A 155 -4.74 3.58 1.54
CA ASP A 155 -6.07 3.71 0.97
C ASP A 155 -6.39 2.56 -0.02
N CYS A 156 -7.61 2.52 -0.55
CA CYS A 156 -8.01 1.57 -1.57
C CYS A 156 -8.90 2.20 -2.64
N ASP A 157 -8.90 1.57 -3.81
CA ASP A 157 -9.67 1.98 -4.96
C ASP A 157 -10.16 0.76 -5.72
N ARG A 158 -11.46 0.69 -5.98
CA ARG A 158 -12.04 -0.39 -6.77
C ARG A 158 -11.79 -0.07 -8.24
N SER A 159 -11.32 -1.06 -8.99
CA SER A 159 -11.33 -0.94 -10.45
C SER A 159 -12.78 -0.92 -10.92
N GLU A 160 -13.24 0.21 -11.44
CA GLU A 160 -14.37 0.24 -12.39
C GLU A 160 -14.03 -0.58 -13.64
#